data_AF-A0A937S2M9-F1
#
_entry.id   AF-A0A937S2M9-F1
#
_cell.length_a   1.000
_cell.length_b   1.000
_cell.length_c   1.000
_cell.angle_alpha   90.00
_cell.angle_beta   90.00
_cell.angle_gamma   90.00
#
_symmetry.space_group_name_H-M   'P 1'
#
loop_
_entity.id
_entity.type
_entity.pdbx_description
1 polymer ?
#
loop_
_entity_poly.entity_id
_entity_poly.type
_entity_poly.pdbx_seq_one_letter_code
_entity_poly.pdbx_strand_id
1 'polypeptide(L)'
;MTSINSSLEPEIQRLREVRHGFLRLHKALLDAERETYEQHFGKIQTNGDFFQLVISHEWFDWLRPMSQFIVQVDELLDDKDAIAASQIDDLIQQAKKLLKASEEGAPAEQRYDQAIQRSPDIAFMHAALLNSLK
;
A
#
# COMPACT_ATOMS: atom_id res chain seq x y z
N MET A 1 -22.23 -18.27 -17.63
CA MET A 1 -21.71 -17.42 -16.54
C MET A 1 -20.25 -16.97 -16.75
N THR A 2 -19.55 -17.51 -17.75
CA THR A 2 -18.14 -17.17 -18.10
C THR A 2 -17.94 -15.79 -18.77
N SER A 3 -18.99 -15.20 -19.33
CA SER A 3 -18.89 -14.01 -20.19
C SER A 3 -18.67 -12.68 -19.45
N ILE A 4 -18.92 -12.62 -18.13
CA ILE A 4 -18.79 -11.38 -17.35
C ILE A 4 -17.33 -11.19 -16.90
N ASN A 5 -16.68 -12.25 -16.41
CA ASN A 5 -15.26 -12.19 -16.02
C ASN A 5 -14.36 -11.84 -17.22
N SER A 6 -14.64 -12.38 -18.41
CA SER A 6 -13.87 -12.05 -19.63
C SER A 6 -13.94 -10.57 -20.02
N SER A 7 -14.99 -9.85 -19.64
CA SER A 7 -15.13 -8.41 -19.92
C SER A 7 -14.39 -7.53 -18.92
N LEU A 8 -14.04 -8.06 -17.74
CA LEU A 8 -13.36 -7.34 -16.65
C LEU A 8 -11.87 -7.73 -16.51
N GLU A 9 -11.37 -8.62 -17.36
CA GLU A 9 -9.96 -9.02 -17.38
C GLU A 9 -8.97 -7.84 -17.37
N PRO A 10 -9.14 -6.75 -18.16
CA PRO A 10 -8.18 -5.65 -18.11
C PRO A 10 -8.22 -4.90 -16.76
N GLU A 11 -9.40 -4.73 -16.16
CA GLU A 11 -9.56 -4.11 -14.83
C GLU A 11 -8.98 -4.99 -13.72
N ILE A 12 -9.17 -6.31 -13.81
CA ILE A 12 -8.57 -7.29 -12.89
C ILE A 12 -7.04 -7.28 -13.03
N GLN A 13 -6.53 -7.22 -14.27
CA GLN A 13 -5.10 -7.14 -14.52
C GLN A 13 -4.49 -5.84 -13.96
N ARG A 14 -5.19 -4.72 -14.13
CA ARG A 14 -4.82 -3.45 -13.50
C ARG A 14 -4.79 -3.56 -11.97
N LEU A 15 -5.78 -4.22 -11.38
CA LEU A 15 -5.82 -4.42 -9.93
C LEU A 15 -4.62 -5.25 -9.44
N ARG A 16 -4.20 -6.27 -10.19
CA ARG A 16 -2.96 -7.02 -9.91
C ARG A 16 -1.72 -6.12 -9.99
N GLU A 17 -1.64 -5.21 -10.95
CA GLU A 17 -0.52 -4.27 -11.06
C GLU A 17 -0.47 -3.30 -9.88
N VAL A 18 -1.63 -2.75 -9.49
CA VAL A 18 -1.77 -1.88 -8.31
C VAL A 18 -1.33 -2.64 -7.05
N ARG A 19 -1.81 -3.87 -6.85
CA ARG A 19 -1.40 -4.73 -5.72
C ARG A 19 0.12 -4.92 -5.67
N HIS A 20 0.75 -5.28 -6.78
CA HIS A 20 2.21 -5.44 -6.84
C HIS A 20 2.95 -4.13 -6.56
N GLY A 21 2.43 -2.99 -7.02
CA GLY A 21 2.97 -1.68 -6.70
C GLY A 21 2.89 -1.39 -5.20
N PHE A 22 1.74 -1.63 -4.56
CA PHE A 22 1.54 -1.45 -3.13
C PHE A 22 2.45 -2.35 -2.29
N LEU A 23 2.65 -3.61 -2.68
CA LEU A 23 3.60 -4.51 -2.01
C LEU A 23 5.02 -3.94 -2.00
N ARG A 24 5.50 -3.43 -3.14
CA ARG A 24 6.83 -2.84 -3.24
C ARG A 24 6.93 -1.53 -2.44
N LEU A 25 5.93 -0.66 -2.57
CA LEU A 25 5.88 0.60 -1.85
C LEU A 25 5.85 0.37 -0.33
N HIS A 26 4.98 -0.51 0.16
CA HIS A 26 4.85 -0.82 1.57
C HIS A 26 6.16 -1.34 2.16
N LYS A 27 6.86 -2.23 1.44
CA LYS A 27 8.18 -2.69 1.86
C LYS A 27 9.19 -1.54 1.96
N ALA A 28 9.28 -0.70 0.94
CA ALA A 28 10.21 0.43 0.93
C ALA A 28 9.92 1.42 2.08
N LEU A 29 8.64 1.67 2.37
CA LEU A 29 8.21 2.49 3.50
C LEU A 29 8.60 1.86 4.84
N LEU A 30 8.40 0.55 5.00
CA LEU A 30 8.82 -0.16 6.21
C LEU A 30 10.33 -0.07 6.43
N ASP A 31 11.12 -0.25 5.36
CA ASP A 31 12.58 -0.17 5.45
C ASP A 31 13.03 1.27 5.84
N ALA A 32 12.43 2.31 5.23
CA ALA A 32 12.72 3.71 5.58
C ALA A 32 12.30 4.07 7.02
N GLU A 33 11.13 3.58 7.46
CA GLU A 33 10.65 3.81 8.82
C GLU A 33 11.45 3.03 9.85
N ARG A 34 11.97 1.85 9.49
CA ARG A 34 12.89 1.09 10.35
C ARG A 34 14.14 1.89 10.64
N GLU A 35 14.78 2.45 9.61
CA GLU A 35 15.99 3.28 9.78
C GLU A 35 15.70 4.48 10.69
N THR A 36 14.57 5.16 10.47
CA THR A 36 14.19 6.32 11.30
C THR A 36 13.87 5.90 12.74
N TYR A 37 13.17 4.79 12.93
CA TYR A 37 12.88 4.24 14.25
C TYR A 37 14.15 3.88 15.02
N GLU A 38 15.11 3.21 14.37
CA GLU A 38 16.37 2.80 14.99
C GLU A 38 17.23 3.99 15.44
N GLN A 39 17.14 5.13 14.73
CA GLN A 39 17.81 6.37 15.15
C GLN A 39 17.21 6.99 16.42
N HIS A 40 15.91 6.83 16.65
CA HIS A 40 15.21 7.42 17.80
C HIS A 40 15.14 6.49 19.02
N PHE A 41 14.96 5.18 18.80
CA PHE A 41 14.71 4.19 19.85
C PHE A 41 15.86 3.18 20.03
N GLY A 42 16.85 3.19 19.14
CA GLY A 42 17.95 2.24 19.14
C GLY A 42 17.72 1.04 18.21
N LYS A 43 18.78 0.24 18.02
CA LYS A 43 18.79 -0.85 17.03
C LYS A 43 17.77 -1.95 17.35
N ILE A 44 17.01 -2.35 16.33
CA ILE A 44 16.14 -3.52 16.39
C ILE A 44 17.01 -4.78 16.22
N GLN A 45 16.88 -5.72 17.14
CA GLN A 45 17.79 -6.88 17.24
C GLN A 45 17.50 -7.95 16.20
N THR A 46 16.22 -8.23 15.94
CA THR A 46 15.81 -9.29 15.02
C THR A 46 14.68 -8.85 14.09
N ASN A 47 14.50 -9.58 12.98
CA ASN A 47 13.35 -9.36 12.10
C ASN A 47 12.02 -9.70 12.77
N GLY A 48 12.02 -10.61 13.76
CA GLY A 48 10.82 -10.92 14.55
C GLY A 48 10.40 -9.73 15.42
N ASP A 49 11.37 -9.06 16.06
CA ASP A 49 11.12 -7.84 16.84
C ASP A 49 10.60 -6.71 15.95
N PHE A 50 11.19 -6.54 14.76
CA PHE A 50 10.70 -5.56 13.80
C PHE A 50 9.26 -5.85 13.38
N PHE A 51 8.94 -7.11 13.05
CA PHE A 51 7.58 -7.49 12.71
C PHE A 51 6.60 -7.20 13.86
N GLN A 52 6.98 -7.51 15.10
CA GLN A 52 6.17 -7.20 16.28
C GLN A 52 5.91 -5.70 16.38
N LEU A 53 6.92 -4.85 16.16
CA LEU A 53 6.73 -3.39 16.15
C LEU A 53 5.75 -2.95 15.06
N VAL A 54 5.88 -3.48 13.85
CA VAL A 54 4.98 -3.13 12.74
C VAL A 54 3.50 -3.40 13.09
N ILE A 55 3.22 -4.52 13.75
CA ILE A 55 1.84 -4.92 14.08
C ILE A 55 1.30 -4.32 15.39
N SER A 56 2.15 -3.89 16.33
CA SER A 56 1.69 -3.43 17.65
C SER A 56 2.13 -2.04 18.08
N HIS A 57 3.16 -1.44 17.49
CA HIS A 57 3.70 -0.15 17.91
C HIS A 57 3.09 1.02 17.13
N GLU A 58 2.74 2.11 17.83
CA GLU A 58 2.07 3.29 17.26
C GLU A 58 2.86 3.96 16.12
N TRP A 59 4.19 3.89 16.20
CA TRP A 59 5.09 4.38 15.16
C TRP A 59 4.74 3.85 13.76
N PHE A 60 4.26 2.62 13.65
CA PHE A 60 3.95 1.96 12.38
C PHE A 60 2.45 1.94 12.04
N ASP A 61 1.59 2.51 12.89
CA ASP A 61 0.13 2.48 12.70
C ASP A 61 -0.30 3.01 11.34
N TRP A 62 0.37 4.05 10.86
CA TRP A 62 0.06 4.73 9.60
C TRP A 62 0.32 3.87 8.34
N LEU A 63 1.11 2.79 8.45
CA LEU A 63 1.37 1.87 7.34
C LEU A 63 0.39 0.68 7.28
N ARG A 64 -0.30 0.39 8.39
CA ARG A 64 -1.24 -0.74 8.48
C ARG A 64 -2.38 -0.68 7.46
N PRO A 65 -2.97 0.49 7.14
CA PRO A 65 -3.99 0.57 6.09
C PRO A 65 -3.51 0.08 4.71
N MET A 66 -2.22 0.23 4.39
CA MET A 66 -1.67 -0.30 3.13
C MET A 66 -1.58 -1.82 3.15
N SER A 67 -1.18 -2.42 4.27
CA SER A 67 -1.20 -3.88 4.45
C SER A 67 -2.61 -4.44 4.32
N GLN A 68 -3.58 -3.78 4.96
CA GLN A 68 -4.98 -4.19 4.89
C GLN A 68 -5.54 -4.10 3.45
N PHE A 69 -5.17 -3.05 2.71
CA PHE A 69 -5.54 -2.90 1.30
C PHE A 69 -4.98 -4.05 0.44
N ILE A 70 -3.71 -4.42 0.62
CA ILE A 70 -3.10 -5.53 -0.13
C ILE A 70 -3.87 -6.83 0.12
N VAL A 71 -4.24 -7.10 1.38
CA VAL A 71 -5.04 -8.28 1.75
C VAL A 71 -6.43 -8.25 1.11
N GLN A 72 -7.12 -7.11 1.13
CA GLN A 72 -8.43 -6.97 0.48
C GLN A 72 -8.36 -7.24 -1.02
N VAL A 73 -7.30 -6.79 -1.69
CA VAL A 73 -7.08 -7.09 -3.11
C VAL A 73 -6.80 -8.58 -3.31
N ASP A 74 -5.99 -9.19 -2.45
CA ASP A 74 -5.70 -10.63 -2.51
C ASP A 74 -6.95 -11.49 -2.34
N GLU A 75 -7.78 -11.16 -1.36
CA GLU A 75 -9.04 -11.84 -1.12
C GLU A 75 -9.98 -11.74 -2.33
N LEU A 76 -10.10 -10.55 -2.94
CA LEU A 76 -10.93 -10.39 -4.14
C LEU A 76 -10.38 -11.17 -5.35
N LEU A 77 -9.05 -11.23 -5.51
CA LEU A 77 -8.41 -11.92 -6.63
C LEU A 77 -8.39 -13.45 -6.49
N ASP A 78 -8.46 -13.97 -5.26
CA ASP A 78 -8.58 -15.41 -4.96
C ASP A 78 -10.04 -15.89 -4.89
N ASP A 79 -11.00 -14.95 -4.92
CA ASP A 79 -12.43 -15.27 -4.92
C ASP A 79 -12.79 -16.14 -6.13
N LYS A 80 -13.56 -17.20 -5.86
CA LYS A 80 -14.01 -18.18 -6.86
C LYS A 80 -15.30 -17.73 -7.54
N ASP A 81 -15.98 -16.74 -6.97
CA ASP A 81 -17.18 -16.13 -7.52
C ASP A 81 -16.84 -15.06 -8.57
N ALA A 82 -17.87 -14.53 -9.25
CA ALA A 82 -17.67 -13.48 -10.24
C ALA A 82 -17.40 -12.14 -9.55
N ILE A 83 -16.26 -11.51 -9.89
CA ILE A 83 -15.89 -10.19 -9.40
C ILE A 83 -16.82 -9.14 -10.03
N ALA A 84 -17.47 -8.32 -9.20
CA ALA A 84 -18.28 -7.21 -9.68
C ALA A 84 -17.41 -5.98 -10.01
N ALA A 85 -17.75 -5.27 -11.09
CA ALA A 85 -17.03 -4.07 -11.51
C ALA A 85 -16.97 -2.98 -10.40
N SER A 86 -18.02 -2.88 -9.58
CA SER A 86 -18.05 -1.95 -8.44
C SER A 86 -17.02 -2.27 -7.37
N GLN A 87 -16.73 -3.55 -7.12
CA GLN A 87 -15.70 -3.95 -6.15
C GLN A 87 -14.30 -3.50 -6.61
N ILE A 88 -14.05 -3.57 -7.92
CA ILE A 88 -12.80 -3.09 -8.50
C ILE A 88 -12.70 -1.56 -8.36
N ASP A 89 -13.76 -0.82 -8.71
CA ASP A 89 -13.75 0.64 -8.57
C ASP A 89 -13.54 1.08 -7.11
N ASP A 90 -14.22 0.45 -6.15
CA ASP A 90 -14.07 0.73 -4.71
C ASP A 90 -12.60 0.58 -4.26
N LEU A 91 -11.92 -0.50 -4.66
CA LEU A 91 -10.51 -0.73 -4.36
C LEU A 91 -9.60 0.30 -5.04
N ILE A 92 -9.91 0.72 -6.27
CA ILE A 92 -9.15 1.78 -6.96
C ILE A 92 -9.31 3.12 -6.25
N GLN A 93 -10.51 3.46 -5.76
CA GLN A 93 -10.73 4.68 -4.98
C GLN A 93 -10.01 4.61 -3.63
N GLN A 94 -10.01 3.46 -2.97
CA GLN A 94 -9.26 3.25 -1.74
C GLN A 94 -7.76 3.40 -1.95
N ALA A 95 -7.21 2.81 -3.03
CA ALA A 95 -5.81 2.97 -3.42
C ALA A 95 -5.43 4.45 -3.59
N LYS A 96 -6.26 5.23 -4.28
CA LYS A 96 -6.04 6.68 -4.45
C LYS A 96 -6.02 7.43 -3.12
N LYS A 97 -6.90 7.09 -2.18
CA LYS A 97 -6.92 7.68 -0.84
C LYS A 97 -5.66 7.35 -0.05
N LEU A 98 -5.18 6.11 -0.13
CA LEU A 98 -3.96 5.67 0.57
C LEU A 98 -2.69 6.32 0.02
N LEU A 99 -2.69 6.72 -1.24
CA LEU A 99 -1.56 7.42 -1.87
C LEU A 99 -1.64 8.94 -1.73
N LYS A 100 -2.59 9.47 -0.96
CA LYS A 100 -2.70 10.91 -0.74
C LYS A 100 -1.54 11.37 0.15
N ALA A 101 -0.61 12.12 -0.44
CA ALA A 101 0.46 12.82 0.26
C ALA A 101 0.05 14.28 0.49
N SER A 102 0.24 14.80 1.70
CA SER A 102 -0.08 16.19 2.03
C SER A 102 0.68 16.66 3.27
N GLU A 103 1.40 17.79 3.15
CA GLU A 103 2.12 18.43 4.26
C GLU A 103 1.18 18.95 5.38
N GLU A 104 -0.05 19.36 5.03
CA GLU A 104 -1.06 19.89 5.96
C GLU A 104 -2.21 18.90 6.21
N GLY A 105 -2.06 17.66 5.75
CA GLY A 105 -3.08 16.63 5.82
C GLY A 105 -3.20 15.95 7.17
N ALA A 106 -3.89 14.80 7.17
CA ALA A 106 -3.91 13.93 8.34
C ALA A 106 -2.49 13.39 8.65
N PRO A 107 -2.20 12.96 9.89
CA PRO A 107 -0.85 12.51 10.27
C PRO A 107 -0.26 11.44 9.35
N ALA A 108 -1.07 10.51 8.83
CA ALA A 108 -0.62 9.50 7.88
C ALA A 108 -0.22 10.11 6.51
N GLU A 109 -0.98 11.10 6.02
CA GLU A 109 -0.69 11.81 4.76
C GLU A 109 0.61 12.62 4.88
N GLN A 110 0.84 13.24 6.04
CA GLN A 110 2.07 13.99 6.34
C GLN A 110 3.28 13.08 6.43
N ARG A 111 3.17 11.93 7.10
CA ARG A 111 4.26 10.95 7.18
C ARG A 111 4.57 10.35 5.82
N TYR A 112 3.54 10.06 5.03
CA TYR A 112 3.73 9.58 3.67
C TYR A 112 4.44 10.60 2.78
N ASP A 113 4.04 11.88 2.87
CA ASP A 113 4.69 12.97 2.16
C ASP A 113 6.18 13.12 2.55
N GLN A 114 6.49 13.11 3.85
CA GLN A 114 7.87 13.14 4.33
C GLN A 114 8.69 11.94 3.83
N ALA A 115 8.11 10.74 3.78
CA ALA A 115 8.79 9.56 3.25
C ALA A 115 9.11 9.70 1.75
N ILE A 116 8.19 10.28 0.96
CA ILE A 116 8.40 10.61 -0.45
C ILE A 116 9.54 11.62 -0.61
N GLN A 117 9.57 12.69 0.21
CA GLN A 117 10.60 13.72 0.12
C GLN A 117 12.00 13.19 0.48
N ARG A 118 12.10 12.23 1.40
CA ARG A 118 13.37 11.68 1.89
C ARG A 118 13.97 10.59 1.01
N SER A 119 13.13 9.88 0.23
CA SER A 119 13.56 8.72 -0.54
C SER A 119 13.15 8.85 -2.02
N PRO A 120 14.12 9.06 -2.93
CA PRO A 120 13.85 9.07 -4.37
C PRO A 120 13.16 7.80 -4.86
N ASP A 121 13.51 6.63 -4.31
CA ASP A 121 12.90 5.36 -4.68
C ASP A 121 11.42 5.32 -4.31
N ILE A 122 11.05 5.80 -3.12
CA ILE A 122 9.63 5.91 -2.72
C ILE A 122 8.89 6.89 -3.62
N ALA A 123 9.51 8.02 -4.00
CA ALA A 123 8.92 8.97 -4.94
C ALA A 123 8.65 8.34 -6.33
N PHE A 124 9.60 7.55 -6.86
CA PHE A 124 9.40 6.83 -8.12
C PHE A 124 8.29 5.78 -8.01
N MET A 125 8.24 5.02 -6.90
CA MET A 125 7.19 4.02 -6.67
C MET A 125 5.81 4.67 -6.56
N HIS A 126 5.71 5.80 -5.85
CA HIS A 126 4.50 6.61 -5.74
C HIS A 126 4.01 7.06 -7.13
N ALA A 127 4.90 7.65 -7.95
CA ALA A 127 4.55 8.10 -9.29
C ALA A 127 4.12 6.94 -10.21
N ALA A 128 4.79 5.79 -10.13
CA ALA A 128 4.43 4.59 -10.89
C ALA A 128 3.04 4.07 -10.50
N LEU A 129 2.72 4.05 -9.20
CA LEU A 129 1.40 3.68 -8.70
C LEU A 129 0.31 4.66 -9.17
N LEU A 130 0.54 5.97 -9.08
CA LEU A 130 -0.41 6.96 -9.60
C LEU A 130 -0.68 6.75 -11.09
N ASN A 131 0.33 6.38 -11.88
CA ASN A 131 0.14 6.07 -13.29
C ASN A 131 -0.71 4.81 -13.52
N SER A 132 -0.56 3.76 -12.70
CA SER A 132 -1.42 2.56 -12.77
C SER A 132 -2.87 2.83 -12.38
N LEU A 133 -3.14 3.94 -11.68
CA LEU A 133 -4.46 4.38 -11.20
C LEU A 133 -5.16 5.42 -12.10
N LYS A 134 -4.55 5.76 -13.25
CA LYS A 134 -5.18 6.49 -14.36
C LYS A 134 -6.03 5.55 -15.18
#